data_AF-A0A355WNP3-F1
#
_entry.id   AF-A0A355WNP3-F1
#
_cell.length_a   1.000
_cell.length_b   1.000
_cell.length_c   1.000
_cell.angle_alpha   90.00
_cell.angle_beta   90.00
_cell.angle_gamma   90.00
#
_symmetry.space_group_name_H-M   'P 1'
#
loop_
_entity.id
_entity.type
_entity.pdbx_description
1 polymer ?
#
loop_
_entity_poly.entity_id
_entity_poly.type
_entity_poly.pdbx_seq_one_letter_code
_entity_poly.pdbx_strand_id
1 'polypeptide(L)' 'EGRVPLHTLRADIDYAVSEGLTAYGIIGVKVWIFKGEIMEHDPGARDRKAQELQDGGGPRPQRR' A
#
# COMPACT_ATOMS: atom_id res chain seq x y z
N GLU A 1 -12.77 -9.02 -10.34
CA GLU A 1 -11.81 -7.89 -10.37
C GLU A 1 -12.33 -6.73 -9.53
N GLY A 2 -11.47 -6.06 -8.78
CA GLY A 2 -11.80 -4.86 -7.99
C GLY A 2 -11.56 -3.56 -8.77
N ARG A 3 -12.01 -2.43 -8.22
CA ARG A 3 -11.81 -1.09 -8.81
C ARG A 3 -10.56 -0.41 -8.24
N VAL A 4 -9.80 0.30 -9.08
CA VAL A 4 -8.67 1.17 -8.65
C VAL A 4 -8.84 2.56 -9.29
N PRO A 5 -9.51 3.50 -8.61
CA PRO A 5 -9.79 4.82 -9.18
C PRO A 5 -8.60 5.78 -9.05
N LEU A 6 -7.69 5.79 -10.03
CA LEU A 6 -6.45 6.58 -10.00
C LEU A 6 -6.65 8.11 -10.11
N HIS A 7 -7.80 8.56 -10.62
CA HIS A 7 -8.10 9.98 -10.76
C HIS A 7 -8.87 10.57 -9.56
N THR A 8 -9.19 9.75 -8.55
CA THR A 8 -9.97 10.19 -7.39
C THR A 8 -9.04 10.52 -6.23
N LEU A 9 -8.83 11.81 -5.96
CA LEU A 9 -7.88 12.26 -4.92
C LEU A 9 -8.23 11.78 -3.49
N ARG A 10 -9.52 11.55 -3.22
CA ARG A 10 -9.98 10.99 -1.93
C ARG A 10 -9.78 9.48 -1.80
N ALA A 11 -9.31 8.80 -2.84
CA ALA A 11 -9.04 7.37 -2.78
C ALA A 11 -7.76 7.13 -1.96
N ASP A 12 -7.85 6.26 -0.96
CA ASP A 12 -6.69 5.76 -0.22
C ASP A 12 -6.06 4.63 -1.05
N ILE A 13 -4.92 4.92 -1.66
CA ILE A 13 -4.20 4.01 -2.54
C ILE A 13 -2.76 3.89 -2.06
N ASP A 14 -2.37 2.67 -1.68
CA ASP A 14 -0.97 2.35 -1.45
C ASP A 14 -0.30 2.01 -2.77
N TYR A 15 0.84 2.64 -3.02
CA TYR A 15 1.67 2.40 -4.21
C TYR A 15 3.04 1.88 -3.78
N ALA A 16 3.49 0.82 -4.44
CA ALA A 16 4.83 0.29 -4.24
C ALA A 16 5.46 -0.11 -5.57
N VAL A 17 6.79 0.00 -5.60
CA VAL A 17 7.62 -0.47 -6.71
C VAL A 17 8.71 -1.40 -6.20
N SER A 18 9.00 -2.44 -6.96
CA SER A 18 10.09 -3.37 -6.69
C SER A 18 10.70 -3.87 -7.98
N GLU A 19 12.00 -4.13 -7.94
CA GLU A 19 12.75 -4.69 -9.05
C GLU A 19 13.16 -6.13 -8.73
N GLY A 20 13.02 -7.03 -9.70
CA GLY A 20 13.46 -8.41 -9.63
C GLY A 20 14.64 -8.65 -10.55
N LEU A 21 15.79 -9.06 -10.00
CA LEU A 21 16.95 -9.48 -10.78
C LEU A 21 16.73 -10.90 -11.30
N THR A 22 16.79 -11.07 -12.61
CA THR A 22 16.65 -12.36 -13.29
C THR A 22 17.86 -12.63 -14.18
N ALA A 23 18.02 -13.87 -14.65
CA ALA A 23 19.14 -14.27 -15.51
C ALA A 23 19.24 -13.45 -16.81
N TYR A 24 18.12 -12.89 -17.27
CA TYR A 24 18.03 -12.12 -18.53
C TYR A 24 17.91 -10.61 -18.31
N GLY A 25 17.97 -10.13 -17.06
CA GLY A 25 17.89 -8.70 -16.73
C GLY A 25 16.95 -8.39 -15.57
N ILE A 26 16.53 -7.13 -15.49
CA ILE A 26 15.69 -6.61 -14.39
C ILE A 26 14.23 -6.53 -14.83
N ILE A 27 13.33 -7.09 -14.03
CA ILE A 27 11.87 -6.94 -14.18
C ILE A 27 11.36 -5.95 -13.13
N GLY A 28 10.71 -4.88 -13.58
CA GLY A 28 10.03 -3.94 -12.69
C GLY A 28 8.59 -4.37 -12.40
N VAL A 29 8.21 -4.36 -11.13
CA VAL A 29 6.84 -4.61 -10.66
C VAL A 29 6.30 -3.34 -10.01
N LYS A 30 5.10 -2.92 -10.42
CA LYS A 30 4.37 -1.80 -9.82
C LYS A 30 3.05 -2.33 -9.26
N VAL A 31 2.74 -1.99 -8.01
CA VAL A 31 1.56 -2.47 -7.30
C VAL A 31 0.76 -1.29 -6.77
N TRP A 32 -0.56 -1.36 -6.95
CA TRP A 32 -1.53 -0.44 -6.37
C TRP A 32 -2.54 -1.22 -5.53
N ILE A 33 -2.76 -0.79 -4.29
CA ILE A 33 -3.75 -1.39 -3.39
C ILE A 33 -4.76 -0.30 -3.03
N PHE A 34 -6.00 -0.44 -3.50
CA PHE A 34 -7.09 0.47 -3.14
C PHE A 34 -7.72 0.02 -1.81
N LYS A 35 -7.58 0.85 -0.78
CA LYS A 35 -8.09 0.60 0.58
C LYS A 35 -9.48 1.21 0.84
N GLY A 36 -10.00 2.02 -0.09
CA GLY A 36 -11.28 2.71 0.03
C GLY A 36 -11.15 4.21 -0.20
N GLU A 37 -12.16 4.99 0.18
CA GLU A 37 -12.14 6.45 0.09
C GLU A 37 -12.07 7.04 1.50
N ILE A 38 -11.20 8.04 1.70
CA ILE A 38 -11.11 8.80 2.94
C ILE A 38 -12.22 9.85 2.92
N MET A 39 -13.26 9.65 3.74
CA MET A 39 -14.29 10.67 3.97
C MET A 39 -13.89 11.50 5.19
N GLU A 40 -14.03 12.83 5.10
CA GLU A 40 -13.66 13.76 6.20
C GLU A 40 -14.42 13.48 7.51
N HIS A 41 -15.57 12.80 7.43
CA HIS A 41 -16.47 12.55 8.55
C HIS A 41 -16.44 11.09 9.07
N ASP A 42 -15.47 10.28 8.66
CA ASP A 42 -15.33 8.89 9.13
C ASP A 42 -14.26 8.80 10.25
N PRO A 43 -14.63 8.91 11.54
CA PRO A 43 -13.68 9.00 12.65
C PRO A 43 -12.73 7.79 12.70
N GLY A 44 -13.17 6.61 12.26
CA GLY A 44 -12.33 5.40 12.25
C GLY A 44 -11.28 5.34 11.13
N ALA A 45 -11.32 6.22 10.12
CA ALA A 45 -10.34 6.20 9.03
C ALA A 45 -8.97 6.77 9.46
N ARG A 46 -8.96 7.83 10.28
CA ARG A 46 -7.72 8.41 10.82
C ARG A 46 -7.06 7.49 11.84
N ASP A 47 -7.87 6.89 12.71
CA ASP A 47 -7.40 5.98 13.76
C ASP A 47 -6.81 4.70 13.16
N ARG A 48 -7.44 4.12 12.14
CA ARG A 48 -6.89 2.96 11.41
C ARG A 48 -5.52 3.25 10.80
N LYS A 49 -5.36 4.40 10.14
CA LYS A 49 -4.08 4.79 9.53
C LYS A 49 -3.00 5.03 10.59
N ALA A 50 -3.36 5.67 11.70
CA ALA A 50 -2.46 5.88 12.84
C ALA A 50 -2.05 4.56 13.50
N GLN A 51 -2.95 3.59 13.59
CA GLN A 51 -2.68 2.24 14.10
C GLN A 51 -1.77 1.46 13.14
N GLU A 52 -2.04 1.49 11.83
CA GLU A 52 -1.21 0.84 10.80
C GLU A 52 0.23 1.36 10.82
N LEU A 53 0.40 2.67 11.01
CA LEU A 53 1.71 3.31 11.15
C LEU A 53 2.46 2.87 12.41
N GLN A 54 1.75 2.61 13.51
CA GLN A 54 2.33 2.12 14.76
C GLN A 54 2.69 0.62 14.69
N ASP A 55 1.91 -0.18 13.97
CA ASP A 55 2.08 -1.63 13.86
C ASP A 55 3.14 -2.04 12.81
N GLY A 56 3.56 -1.12 11.94
CA GLY A 56 4.62 -1.33 10.94
C GLY A 56 6.05 -1.52 11.48
N GLY A 57 6.24 -1.58 12.80
CA GLY A 57 7.53 -1.57 13.49
C GLY A 57 8.07 -2.92 13.99
N GLY A 58 7.52 -4.06 13.57
CA GLY A 58 8.04 -5.37 13.96
C GLY A 58 9.30 -5.78 13.19
N PRO A 59 10.41 -6.21 13.85
CA PRO A 59 11.60 -6.68 13.13
C PRO A 59 11.25 -7.91 12.30
N ARG A 60 11.35 -7.79 10.98
CA ARG A 60 11.17 -8.93 10.05
C ARG A 60 12.20 -10.00 10.43
N PRO A 61 11.79 -11.23 10.79
CA PRO A 61 12.74 -12.29 11.09
C PRO A 61 13.57 -12.57 9.84
N GLN A 62 14.88 -12.37 9.97
CA GLN A 62 15.83 -12.67 8.92
C GLN A 62 15.81 -14.18 8.70
N ARG A 63 15.08 -14.62 7.67
CA ARG A 63 15.11 -16.01 7.22
C ARG A 63 16.54 -16.29 6.73
N ARG A 64 17.23 -17.16 7.47
CA ARG A 64 18.48 -17.80 7.04
C ARG A 64 18.23 -18.69 5.83
#